data_AF-A0A935YTX5-F1
#
_entry.id   AF-A0A935YTX5-F1
#
_cell.length_a   1.000
_cell.length_b   1.000
_cell.length_c   1.000
_cell.angle_alpha   90.00
_cell.angle_beta   90.00
_cell.angle_gamma   90.00
#
_symmetry.space_group_name_H-M   'P 1'
#
loop_
_entity.id
_entity.type
_entity.pdbx_description
1 polymer ?
#
loop_
_entity_poly.entity_id
_entity_poly.type
_entity_poly.pdbx_seq_one_letter_code
_entity_poly.pdbx_strand_id
1 'polypeptide(L)'
;MADDEDETTLSRLGRELAFAEQAVRQPGTGAIGNLECRLADLQVRFLTTPARSLGDLEAKLHVVRGLVASLGSRGYLLDLVESTIADVRSIAAQNARPANDPD
;
A
#
# COMPACT_ATOMS: atom_id res chain seq x y z
N MET A 1 27.61 9.02 -4.46
CA MET A 1 27.23 8.06 -3.40
C MET A 1 26.11 8.71 -2.61
N ALA A 2 24.89 8.64 -3.12
CA ALA A 2 23.70 9.25 -2.51
C ALA A 2 22.45 8.42 -2.87
N ASP A 3 22.62 7.10 -3.04
CA ASP A 3 21.57 6.18 -3.48
C ASP A 3 21.04 5.27 -2.36
N ASP A 4 21.65 5.28 -1.17
CA ASP A 4 21.30 4.37 -0.05
C ASP A 4 20.46 5.01 1.07
N GLU A 5 20.33 6.34 1.12
CA GLU A 5 19.50 7.03 2.14
C GLU A 5 18.04 7.23 1.71
N ASP A 6 17.73 6.99 0.43
CA ASP A 6 16.38 6.98 -0.14
C ASP A 6 15.77 5.56 -0.09
N GLU A 7 15.92 4.89 1.05
CA GLU A 7 14.89 3.93 1.43
C GLU A 7 13.59 4.73 1.58
N THR A 8 12.84 4.78 0.47
CA THR A 8 11.83 5.83 0.22
C THR A 8 10.95 6.00 1.45
N THR A 9 10.65 7.24 1.85
CA THR A 9 9.75 7.53 2.98
C THR A 9 8.49 6.63 2.97
N LEU A 10 8.01 6.29 1.77
CA LEU A 10 6.93 5.33 1.55
C LEU A 10 7.27 3.89 1.98
N SER A 11 8.43 3.35 1.60
CA SER A 11 8.92 2.03 2.05
C SER A 11 9.02 1.94 3.57
N ARG A 12 9.54 2.99 4.22
CA ARG A 12 9.61 3.05 5.69
C ARG A 12 8.22 3.05 6.31
N LEU A 13 7.33 3.93 5.83
CA LEU A 13 5.94 4.00 6.29
C LEU A 13 5.20 2.67 6.06
N GLY A 14 5.47 1.97 4.96
CA GLY A 14 4.86 0.68 4.63
C GLY A 14 5.24 -0.41 5.62
N ARG A 15 6.51 -0.47 6.05
CA ARG A 15 6.94 -1.41 7.11
C ARG A 15 6.36 -1.07 8.47
N GLU A 16 6.36 0.22 8.83
CA GLU A 16 5.74 0.68 10.09
C GLU A 16 4.25 0.33 10.13
N LEU A 17 3.54 0.50 9.00
CA LEU A 17 2.13 0.16 8.85
C LEU A 17 1.89 -1.36 9.02
N ALA A 18 2.66 -2.20 8.31
CA ALA A 18 2.54 -3.65 8.42
C ALA A 18 2.78 -4.16 9.85
N PHE A 19 3.74 -3.56 10.55
CA PHE A 19 4.00 -3.87 11.97
C PHE A 19 2.82 -3.47 12.87
N ALA A 20 2.26 -2.27 12.68
CA ALA A 20 1.12 -1.80 13.45
C ALA A 20 -0.13 -2.68 13.22
N GLU A 21 -0.41 -3.08 11.98
CA GLU A 21 -1.52 -3.98 11.65
C GLU A 21 -1.38 -5.35 12.35
N GLN A 22 -0.17 -5.90 12.40
CA GLN A 22 0.10 -7.15 13.09
C GLN A 22 -0.08 -7.01 14.61
N ALA A 23 0.37 -5.89 15.19
CA ALA A 23 0.25 -5.62 16.62
C ALA A 23 -1.22 -5.48 17.07
N VAL A 24 -2.08 -4.85 16.26
CA VAL A 24 -3.52 -4.73 16.56
C VAL A 24 -4.23 -6.10 16.56
N ARG A 25 -3.75 -7.06 15.77
CA ARG A 25 -4.33 -8.42 15.70
C ARG A 25 -3.91 -9.34 16.84
N GLN A 26 -2.96 -8.94 17.70
CA GLN A 26 -2.53 -9.76 18.83
C GLN A 26 -3.44 -9.53 20.05
N PRO A 27 -4.09 -10.59 20.57
CA PRO A 27 -4.96 -10.46 21.75
C PRO A 27 -4.15 -10.13 23.01
N GLY A 28 -4.68 -9.21 23.84
CA GLY A 28 -4.19 -8.96 25.20
C GLY A 28 -3.53 -7.60 25.46
N THR A 29 -3.50 -6.67 24.51
CA THR A 29 -2.94 -5.34 24.77
C THR A 29 -3.99 -4.43 25.41
N GLY A 30 -3.79 -4.02 26.68
CA GLY A 30 -4.51 -2.88 27.28
C GLY A 30 -4.27 -1.54 26.56
N ALA A 31 -3.59 -1.58 25.42
CA ALA A 31 -3.20 -0.46 24.56
C ALA A 31 -3.87 -0.52 23.16
N ILE A 32 -4.89 -1.36 22.94
CA ILE A 32 -5.60 -1.45 21.63
C ILE A 32 -5.99 -0.07 21.11
N GLY A 33 -6.59 0.80 21.93
CA GLY A 33 -6.96 2.15 21.49
C GLY A 33 -5.77 3.01 21.03
N ASN A 34 -4.61 2.87 21.69
CA ASN A 34 -3.39 3.57 21.26
C ASN A 34 -2.82 2.97 19.96
N LEU A 35 -2.95 1.65 19.78
CA LEU A 35 -2.51 0.96 18.57
C LEU A 35 -3.41 1.29 17.38
N GLU A 36 -4.73 1.39 17.57
CA GLU A 36 -5.70 1.81 16.56
C GLU A 36 -5.45 3.26 16.10
N CYS A 37 -5.24 4.19 17.05
CA CYS A 37 -4.87 5.57 16.73
C CYS A 37 -3.56 5.64 15.94
N ARG A 38 -2.54 4.88 16.36
CA ARG A 38 -1.24 4.83 15.66
C ARG A 38 -1.38 4.22 14.26
N LEU A 39 -2.20 3.18 14.12
CA LEU A 39 -2.49 2.57 12.82
C LEU A 39 -3.16 3.58 11.88
N ALA A 40 -4.15 4.33 12.36
CA ALA A 40 -4.83 5.37 11.60
C ALA A 40 -3.87 6.50 11.16
N ASP A 41 -2.99 6.97 12.05
CA ASP A 41 -1.96 7.97 11.70
C ASP A 41 -1.03 7.45 10.58
N LEU A 42 -0.55 6.22 10.72
CA LEU A 42 0.33 5.60 9.72
C LEU A 42 -0.38 5.44 8.36
N GLN A 43 -1.65 5.04 8.36
CA GLN A 43 -2.45 4.95 7.14
C GLN A 43 -2.60 6.32 6.46
N VAL A 44 -2.91 7.38 7.22
CA VAL A 44 -3.01 8.75 6.67
C VAL A 44 -1.69 9.20 6.08
N ARG A 45 -0.57 9.03 6.79
CA ARG A 45 0.76 9.44 6.33
C ARG A 45 1.20 8.64 5.10
N PHE A 46 0.96 7.34 5.08
CA PHE A 46 1.26 6.48 3.93
C PHE A 46 0.45 6.91 2.71
N LEU A 47 -0.86 7.17 2.86
CA LEU A 47 -1.74 7.54 1.75
C LEU A 47 -1.47 8.96 1.22
N THR A 48 -1.10 9.91 2.08
CA THR A 48 -0.79 11.31 1.69
C THR A 48 0.60 11.50 1.11
N THR A 49 1.55 10.60 1.38
CA THR A 49 2.90 10.64 0.78
C THR A 49 2.82 10.45 -0.74
N PRO A 50 3.38 11.31 -1.61
CA PRO A 50 3.29 11.12 -3.06
C PRO A 50 3.90 9.79 -3.55
N ALA A 51 3.22 9.10 -4.48
CA ALA A 51 3.78 7.95 -5.18
C ALA A 51 4.78 8.44 -6.26
N ARG A 52 5.94 7.79 -6.37
CA ARG A 52 6.97 8.11 -7.37
C ARG A 52 7.15 6.99 -8.41
N SER A 53 6.57 5.82 -8.16
CA SER A 53 6.62 4.66 -9.05
C SER A 53 5.27 3.95 -9.16
N LEU A 54 5.13 3.08 -10.17
CA LEU A 54 3.98 2.17 -10.27
C LEU A 54 3.92 1.20 -9.07
N GLY A 55 5.06 0.79 -8.53
CA GLY A 55 5.12 -0.03 -7.32
C GLY A 55 4.59 0.71 -6.08
N ASP A 56 4.90 2.00 -5.94
CA ASP A 56 4.35 2.84 -4.86
C ASP A 56 2.83 2.98 -4.98
N LEU A 57 2.34 3.13 -6.21
CA LEU A 57 0.91 3.23 -6.49
C LEU A 57 0.18 1.91 -6.16
N GLU A 58 0.74 0.78 -6.55
CA GLU A 58 0.21 -0.54 -6.19
C GLU A 58 0.18 -0.74 -4.66
N ALA A 59 1.24 -0.36 -3.94
CA ALA A 59 1.30 -0.46 -2.49
C ALA A 59 0.20 0.38 -1.80
N LYS A 60 -0.06 1.60 -2.29
CA LYS A 60 -1.17 2.45 -1.82
C LYS A 60 -2.53 1.82 -2.09
N LEU A 61 -2.74 1.25 -3.28
CA LEU A 61 -4.00 0.59 -3.61
C LEU A 61 -4.25 -0.63 -2.70
N HIS A 62 -3.20 -1.36 -2.30
CA HIS A 62 -3.32 -2.44 -1.33
C HIS A 62 -3.76 -1.97 0.07
N VAL A 63 -3.26 -0.83 0.54
CA VAL A 63 -3.73 -0.21 1.81
C VAL A 63 -5.19 0.20 1.68
N VAL A 64 -5.58 0.87 0.59
CA VAL A 64 -6.98 1.24 0.33
C VAL A 64 -7.89 0.01 0.26
N ARG A 65 -7.43 -1.07 -0.38
CA ARG A 65 -8.16 -2.35 -0.44
C ARG A 65 -8.43 -2.90 0.96
N GLY A 66 -7.43 -2.88 1.84
CA GLY A 66 -7.57 -3.32 3.24
C GLY A 66 -8.60 -2.50 4.01
N LEU A 67 -8.56 -1.17 3.85
CA LEU A 67 -9.53 -0.25 4.45
C LEU A 67 -10.95 -0.54 3.94
N VAL A 68 -11.15 -0.62 2.62
CA VAL A 68 -12.46 -0.88 2.02
C VAL A 68 -13.00 -2.26 2.43
N ALA A 69 -12.16 -3.29 2.48
CA ALA A 69 -12.55 -4.62 2.93
C ALA A 69 -13.00 -4.66 4.40
N SER A 70 -12.46 -3.77 5.26
CA SER A 70 -12.88 -3.67 6.66
C SER A 70 -14.25 -3.00 6.86
N LEU A 71 -14.75 -2.27 5.86
CA LEU A 71 -16.04 -1.57 5.93
C LEU A 71 -17.26 -2.48 5.72
N GLY A 72 -17.06 -3.74 5.35
CA GLY A 72 -18.13 -4.74 5.25
C GLY A 72 -18.03 -5.62 4.01
N SER A 73 -19.20 -6.07 3.52
CA SER A 73 -19.28 -6.98 2.38
C SER A 73 -18.72 -6.36 1.10
N ARG A 74 -18.15 -7.22 0.25
CA ARG A 74 -17.68 -6.87 -1.10
C ARG A 74 -18.74 -6.05 -1.84
N GLY A 75 -18.32 -4.90 -2.35
CA GLY A 75 -19.16 -3.98 -3.11
C GLY A 75 -18.33 -3.21 -4.12
N TYR A 76 -18.99 -2.30 -4.83
CA TYR A 76 -18.42 -1.53 -5.95
C TYR A 76 -17.02 -0.96 -5.70
N LEU A 77 -16.77 -0.40 -4.50
CA LEU A 77 -15.47 0.20 -4.16
C LEU A 77 -14.34 -0.84 -4.10
N LEU A 78 -14.63 -2.06 -3.61
CA LEU A 78 -13.61 -3.11 -3.55
C LEU A 78 -13.29 -3.61 -4.96
N ASP A 79 -14.30 -3.79 -5.81
CA ASP A 79 -14.12 -4.20 -7.20
C ASP A 79 -13.35 -3.14 -8.01
N LEU A 80 -13.62 -1.86 -7.79
CA LEU A 80 -12.89 -0.76 -8.42
C LEU A 80 -11.40 -0.75 -8.04
N VAL A 81 -11.10 -0.95 -6.75
CA VAL A 81 -9.72 -1.01 -6.26
C VAL A 81 -8.99 -2.24 -6.83
N GLU A 82 -9.65 -3.40 -6.87
CA GLU A 82 -9.09 -4.62 -7.46
C GLU A 82 -8.82 -4.47 -8.97
N SER A 83 -9.74 -3.83 -9.70
CA SER A 83 -9.54 -3.49 -11.12
C SER A 83 -8.35 -2.55 -11.30
N THR A 84 -8.23 -1.52 -10.47
CA THR A 84 -7.14 -0.54 -10.57
C THR A 84 -5.79 -1.19 -10.29
N ILE A 85 -5.70 -2.14 -9.34
CA ILE A 85 -4.48 -2.93 -9.10
C ILE A 85 -4.10 -3.74 -10.35
N ALA A 86 -5.09 -4.37 -10.99
CA ALA A 86 -4.85 -5.14 -12.22
C ALA A 86 -4.33 -4.25 -13.36
N ASP A 87 -4.90 -3.05 -13.51
CA ASP A 87 -4.46 -2.08 -14.52
C ASP A 87 -3.02 -1.61 -14.27
N VAL A 88 -2.66 -1.27 -13.03
CA VAL A 88 -1.29 -0.87 -12.66
C VAL A 88 -0.28 -1.97 -12.99
N ARG A 89 -0.61 -3.23 -12.67
CA ARG A 89 0.22 -4.39 -13.01
C ARG A 89 0.36 -4.60 -14.51
N SER A 90 -0.74 -4.43 -15.26
CA SER A 90 -0.73 -4.52 -16.72
C SER A 90 0.18 -3.46 -17.34
N ILE A 91 0.08 -2.21 -16.87
CA ILE A 91 0.94 -1.11 -17.32
C ILE A 91 2.41 -1.38 -16.96
N ALA A 92 2.69 -1.86 -15.75
CA ALA A 92 4.05 -2.22 -15.34
C ALA A 92 4.63 -3.33 -16.22
N ALA A 93 3.84 -4.35 -16.57
CA ALA A 93 4.25 -5.43 -17.46
C ALA A 93 4.50 -4.95 -18.89
N GLN A 94 3.70 -4.01 -19.39
CA GLN A 94 3.90 -3.39 -20.70
C GLN A 94 5.19 -2.55 -20.74
N ASN A 95 5.47 -1.79 -19.67
CA ASN A 95 6.68 -0.97 -19.56
C ASN A 95 7.96 -1.80 -19.33
N ALA A 96 7.83 -3.02 -18.79
CA ALA A 96 8.95 -3.95 -18.60
C ALA A 96 9.32 -4.73 -19.87
N ARG A 97 8.48 -4.70 -20.92
CA ARG A 97 8.83 -5.28 -22.22
C ARG A 97 9.78 -4.33 -22.96
N PRO A 98 11.06 -4.67 -23.15
CA PRO A 98 11.93 -3.87 -24.00
C PRO A 98 11.35 -3.86 -25.43
N ALA A 99 11.37 -2.69 -26.07
CA ALA A 99 11.23 -2.59 -27.50
C ALA A 99 12.47 -3.23 -28.15
N ASN A 100 12.37 -4.52 -28.46
CA ASN A 100 13.29 -5.28 -29.31
C ASN A 100 12.44 -6.39 -29.92
N ASP A 101 12.41 -6.64 -31.22
CA ASP A 101 12.87 -6.01 -32.45
C ASP A 101 12.13 -6.85 -33.52
N PRO A 102 11.52 -6.29 -34.58
CA PRO A 102 10.92 -7.11 -35.62
C PRO A 102 12.02 -7.77 -36.47
N ASP A 103 12.08 -9.10 -36.48
CA ASP A 103 12.66 -9.89 -37.57
C ASP A 103 11.54 -10.25 -38.57
#